data_AF-A0A2N6A678-F1
#
_entry.id   AF-A0A2N6A678-F1
#
_cell.length_a   1.000
_cell.length_b   1.000
_cell.length_c   1.000
_cell.angle_alpha   90.00
_cell.angle_beta   90.00
_cell.angle_gamma   90.00
#
_symmetry.space_group_name_H-M   'P 1'
#
loop_
_entity.id
_entity.type
_entity.pdbx_description
1 polymer ?
#
loop_
_entity_poly.entity_id
_entity_poly.type
_entity_poly.pdbx_seq_one_letter_code
_entity_poly.pdbx_strand_id
1 'polypeptide(L)'
;MAVWYFMFNDRDTQVVEDITNIQNPVENTVQEQENEKIIKEMEEKDVVYPDNYENDKDTDGISDVEEEKLGTSMWEPDSDGDGITDRVEIDTYGTDPTKPDSDGDGYWDGLEIISGYNPLGDGKL
;
A
#
# COMPACT_ATOMS: atom_id res chain seq x y z
N MET A 1 -56.07 20.40 -5.88
CA MET A 1 -55.35 19.70 -6.96
C MET A 1 -54.35 20.69 -7.57
N ALA A 2 -53.21 20.17 -8.03
CA ALA A 2 -51.97 20.85 -8.45
C ALA A 2 -52.17 21.95 -9.54
N VAL A 3 -51.24 22.86 -9.87
CA VAL A 3 -49.80 22.70 -10.13
C VAL A 3 -49.06 24.05 -9.96
N TRP A 4 -47.83 24.00 -9.45
CA TRP A 4 -46.85 25.09 -9.41
C TRP A 4 -45.89 25.03 -10.61
N TYR A 5 -45.63 26.16 -11.28
CA TYR A 5 -44.32 26.48 -11.88
C TYR A 5 -44.27 27.98 -12.20
N PHE A 6 -43.48 28.76 -11.46
CA PHE A 6 -43.22 30.18 -11.77
C PHE A 6 -41.77 30.36 -12.19
N MET A 7 -41.61 31.11 -13.29
CA MET A 7 -40.36 31.37 -14.00
C MET A 7 -39.42 32.32 -13.23
N PHE A 8 -38.12 32.12 -13.42
CA PHE A 8 -37.02 32.99 -12.97
C PHE A 8 -37.01 34.34 -13.71
N ASN A 9 -36.75 35.43 -12.96
CA ASN A 9 -36.07 36.70 -13.33
C ASN A 9 -36.21 37.67 -12.13
N ASP A 10 -35.31 38.59 -11.72
CA ASP A 10 -34.22 39.35 -12.32
C ASP A 10 -33.30 39.90 -11.16
N ARG A 11 -32.00 40.06 -11.45
CA ARG A 11 -31.03 41.13 -11.10
C ARG A 11 -30.94 41.88 -9.74
N ASP A 12 -29.70 41.89 -9.23
CA ASP A 12 -28.85 43.01 -8.76
C ASP A 12 -29.01 43.72 -7.37
N THR A 13 -27.90 43.60 -6.60
CA THR A 13 -27.25 44.54 -5.64
C THR A 13 -27.85 44.78 -4.22
N GLN A 14 -27.08 44.45 -3.16
CA GLN A 14 -26.46 45.42 -2.21
C GLN A 14 -25.94 44.79 -0.89
N VAL A 15 -24.68 45.11 -0.55
CA VAL A 15 -24.00 45.28 0.76
C VAL A 15 -24.23 44.28 1.91
N VAL A 16 -23.12 43.67 2.36
CA VAL A 16 -22.78 43.61 3.79
C VAL A 16 -21.28 43.90 3.95
N GLU A 17 -20.97 45.09 4.47
CA GLU A 17 -19.69 45.40 5.10
C GLU A 17 -19.75 44.87 6.54
N ASP A 18 -18.76 44.05 6.95
CA ASP A 18 -18.09 44.09 8.26
C ASP A 18 -17.44 42.74 8.59
N ILE A 19 -16.11 42.69 8.47
CA ILE A 19 -15.24 42.01 9.44
C ILE A 19 -13.90 42.73 9.46
N THR A 20 -13.84 43.85 10.19
CA THR A 20 -12.57 44.29 10.76
C THR A 20 -12.15 43.27 11.82
N ASN A 21 -11.26 42.35 11.48
CA ASN A 21 -10.38 41.80 12.50
C ASN A 21 -9.01 41.46 11.90
N ILE A 22 -8.05 42.26 12.31
CA ILE A 22 -6.65 42.20 11.94
C ILE A 22 -6.07 40.89 12.48
N GLN A 23 -5.68 39.97 11.60
CA GLN A 23 -4.50 39.15 11.88
C GLN A 23 -3.34 39.71 11.06
N ASN A 24 -2.30 40.06 11.82
CA ASN A 24 -1.03 40.67 11.46
C ASN A 24 -0.49 40.25 10.09
N PRO A 25 -0.09 41.19 9.20
CA PRO A 25 0.56 40.86 7.92
C PRO A 25 2.03 40.44 8.07
N VAL A 26 2.55 40.26 9.29
CA VAL A 26 3.97 39.92 9.55
C VAL A 26 4.17 38.45 9.95
N GLU A 27 3.12 37.71 10.32
CA GLU A 27 3.22 36.27 10.60
C GLU A 27 3.00 35.41 9.35
N ASN A 28 2.30 35.91 8.33
CA ASN A 28 2.02 35.12 7.12
C ASN A 28 3.21 34.98 6.18
N THR A 29 4.18 35.90 6.16
CA THR A 29 5.34 35.78 5.28
C THR A 29 6.36 34.76 5.77
N VAL A 30 6.48 34.55 7.09
CA VAL A 30 7.40 33.55 7.65
C VAL A 30 6.83 32.15 7.49
N GLN A 31 5.51 32.00 7.66
CA GLN A 31 4.82 30.72 7.46
C GLN A 31 4.85 30.27 5.99
N GLU A 32 4.67 31.17 5.01
CA GLU A 32 4.79 30.82 3.59
C GLU A 32 6.23 30.42 3.21
N GLN A 33 7.24 31.10 3.75
CA GLN A 33 8.64 30.74 3.50
C GLN A 33 9.07 29.45 4.17
N GLU A 34 8.59 29.16 5.39
CA GLU A 34 8.79 27.87 6.04
C GLU A 34 8.02 26.77 5.30
N ASN A 35 6.81 27.02 4.82
CA ASN A 35 6.04 26.07 4.02
C ASN A 35 6.71 25.79 2.68
N GLU A 36 7.26 26.80 1.99
CA GLU A 36 8.05 26.60 0.76
C GLU A 36 9.36 25.87 1.03
N LYS A 37 10.01 26.13 2.17
CA LYS A 37 11.21 25.42 2.59
C LYS A 37 10.92 23.95 2.93
N ILE A 38 9.80 23.68 3.60
CA ILE A 38 9.30 22.32 3.86
C ILE A 38 8.97 21.62 2.55
N ILE A 39 8.29 22.28 1.60
CA ILE A 39 7.99 21.72 0.28
C ILE A 39 9.29 21.40 -0.48
N LYS A 40 10.27 22.30 -0.46
CA LYS A 40 11.57 22.08 -1.12
C LYS A 40 12.43 21.01 -0.45
N GLU A 41 12.36 20.88 0.87
CA GLU A 41 13.02 19.84 1.66
C GLU A 41 12.30 18.47 1.53
N MET A 42 11.00 18.48 1.19
CA MET A 42 10.24 17.30 0.75
C MET A 42 10.51 16.92 -0.71
N GLU A 43 10.94 17.87 -1.56
CA GLU A 43 11.30 17.65 -2.97
C GLU A 43 12.74 17.15 -3.17
N GLU A 44 13.67 17.50 -2.26
CA GLU A 44 15.07 17.05 -2.27
C GLU A 44 15.33 15.79 -1.42
N LYS A 45 14.39 15.39 -0.55
CA LYS A 45 14.36 14.01 -0.09
C LYS A 45 13.83 13.21 -1.25
N ASP A 46 14.69 12.40 -1.85
CA ASP A 46 14.28 11.19 -2.57
C ASP A 46 13.39 10.34 -1.65
N VAL A 47 12.14 10.74 -1.50
CA VAL A 47 11.07 9.85 -1.09
C VAL A 47 10.96 8.94 -2.28
N VAL A 48 11.71 7.83 -2.22
CA VAL A 48 11.41 6.63 -2.98
C VAL A 48 9.98 6.28 -2.60
N TYR A 49 9.02 6.83 -3.34
CA TYR A 49 7.76 6.16 -3.55
C TYR A 49 8.19 4.88 -4.26
N PRO A 50 8.10 3.69 -3.63
CA PRO A 50 8.45 2.49 -4.34
C PRO A 50 7.51 2.44 -5.55
N ASP A 51 8.08 2.59 -6.75
CA ASP A 51 7.42 2.38 -8.03
C ASP A 51 7.02 0.89 -8.20
N ASN A 52 6.62 0.19 -7.13
CA ASN A 52 6.49 -1.25 -7.10
C ASN A 52 5.05 -1.76 -7.24
N TYR A 53 4.01 -0.91 -7.13
CA TYR A 53 2.64 -1.36 -7.36
C TYR A 53 2.34 -1.73 -8.84
N GLU A 54 3.20 -1.34 -9.79
CA GLU A 54 3.04 -1.80 -11.19
C GLU A 54 3.70 -3.16 -11.46
N ASN A 55 4.61 -3.61 -10.58
CA ASN A 55 5.45 -4.80 -10.81
C ASN A 55 5.40 -5.79 -9.64
N ASP A 56 4.31 -5.83 -8.89
CA ASP A 56 4.00 -6.81 -7.84
C ASP A 56 2.50 -7.12 -7.98
N LYS A 57 2.20 -8.01 -8.92
CA LYS A 57 0.83 -8.25 -9.42
C LYS A 57 -0.09 -8.91 -8.40
N ASP A 58 0.45 -9.81 -7.60
CA ASP A 58 -0.27 -10.61 -6.62
C ASP A 58 -0.15 -10.04 -5.20
N THR A 59 0.69 -9.01 -5.02
CA THR A 59 0.82 -8.20 -3.81
C THR A 59 1.32 -8.98 -2.59
N ASP A 60 2.11 -10.03 -2.83
CA ASP A 60 2.74 -10.83 -1.79
C ASP A 60 4.04 -10.17 -1.25
N GLY A 61 4.57 -9.18 -1.99
CA GLY A 61 5.77 -8.44 -1.65
C GLY A 61 7.02 -8.89 -2.39
N ILE A 62 6.91 -9.80 -3.37
CA ILE A 62 7.94 -10.12 -4.36
C ILE A 62 7.60 -9.38 -5.66
N SER A 63 8.60 -8.82 -6.34
CA SER A 63 8.35 -8.19 -7.65
C SER A 63 8.22 -9.23 -8.77
N ASP A 64 7.42 -8.96 -9.80
CA ASP A 64 7.22 -9.82 -10.99
C ASP A 64 8.57 -10.32 -11.59
N VAL A 65 9.60 -9.47 -11.58
CA VAL A 65 10.95 -9.78 -12.12
C VAL A 65 11.75 -10.71 -11.18
N GLU A 66 11.48 -10.63 -9.89
CA GLU A 66 12.07 -11.53 -8.89
C GLU A 66 11.32 -12.87 -8.89
N GLU A 67 10.00 -12.85 -9.01
CA GLU A 67 9.20 -14.06 -9.16
C GLU A 67 9.59 -14.88 -10.40
N GLU A 68 9.79 -14.22 -11.56
CA GLU A 68 10.28 -14.89 -12.77
C GLU A 68 11.61 -15.65 -12.53
N LYS A 69 12.47 -15.14 -11.64
CA LYS A 69 13.75 -15.77 -11.30
C LYS A 69 13.60 -16.90 -10.28
N LEU A 70 12.65 -16.75 -9.34
CA LEU A 70 12.36 -17.75 -8.31
C LEU A 70 11.52 -18.90 -8.86
N GLY A 71 10.80 -18.68 -9.95
CA GLY A 71 9.87 -19.65 -10.54
C GLY A 71 8.49 -19.64 -9.87
N THR A 72 8.19 -18.58 -9.12
CA THR A 72 6.91 -18.35 -8.46
C THR A 72 5.90 -17.66 -9.41
N SER A 73 4.66 -17.52 -8.95
CA SER A 73 3.49 -17.16 -9.73
C SER A 73 3.17 -15.67 -9.59
N MET A 74 3.41 -14.91 -10.66
CA MET A 74 3.07 -13.48 -10.72
C MET A 74 1.57 -13.13 -10.61
N TRP A 75 0.71 -14.07 -10.25
CA TRP A 75 -0.73 -13.85 -10.14
C TRP A 75 -1.30 -14.45 -8.85
N GLU A 76 -0.53 -15.27 -8.15
CA GLU A 76 -0.98 -15.99 -6.97
C GLU A 76 0.09 -15.84 -5.89
N PRO A 77 -0.24 -15.21 -4.74
CA PRO A 77 0.73 -14.93 -3.69
C PRO A 77 1.26 -16.18 -2.98
N ASP A 78 0.70 -17.34 -3.29
CA ASP A 78 1.02 -18.68 -2.78
C ASP A 78 1.11 -19.58 -4.02
N SER A 79 2.33 -19.78 -4.50
CA SER A 79 2.62 -20.37 -5.80
C SER A 79 2.36 -21.86 -5.87
N ASP A 80 2.49 -22.55 -4.74
CA ASP A 80 2.35 -24.00 -4.66
C ASP A 80 1.05 -24.45 -3.98
N GLY A 81 0.35 -23.52 -3.31
CA GLY A 81 -0.97 -23.69 -2.77
C GLY A 81 -0.99 -24.39 -1.41
N ASP A 82 0.10 -24.36 -0.65
CA ASP A 82 0.22 -25.02 0.64
C ASP A 82 -0.35 -24.21 1.82
N GLY A 83 -0.66 -22.93 1.56
CA GLY A 83 -1.23 -21.99 2.50
C GLY A 83 -0.25 -20.97 3.09
N ILE A 84 0.99 -20.91 2.61
CA ILE A 84 1.98 -19.88 2.93
C ILE A 84 2.22 -19.03 1.68
N THR A 85 2.37 -17.71 1.86
CA THR A 85 2.74 -16.85 0.72
C THR A 85 4.22 -16.98 0.40
N ASP A 86 4.60 -16.90 -0.89
CA ASP A 86 5.97 -17.11 -1.35
C ASP A 86 6.97 -16.22 -0.60
N ARG A 87 6.60 -14.95 -0.39
CA ARG A 87 7.40 -14.01 0.40
C ARG A 87 7.71 -14.51 1.82
N VAL A 88 6.72 -15.10 2.49
CA VAL A 88 6.82 -15.59 3.86
C VAL A 88 7.67 -16.86 3.92
N GLU A 89 7.50 -17.75 2.95
CA GLU A 89 8.33 -18.93 2.79
C GLU A 89 9.81 -18.57 2.68
N ILE A 90 10.15 -17.65 1.80
CA ILE A 90 11.54 -17.22 1.57
C ILE A 90 12.12 -16.51 2.79
N ASP A 91 11.41 -15.53 3.36
CA ASP A 91 11.96 -14.66 4.40
C ASP A 91 11.92 -15.29 5.81
N THR A 92 10.92 -16.13 6.09
CA THR A 92 10.62 -16.60 7.45
C THR A 92 11.01 -18.05 7.67
N TYR A 93 10.61 -18.95 6.76
CA TYR A 93 10.72 -20.39 6.98
C TYR A 93 11.89 -21.02 6.21
N GLY A 94 12.32 -20.40 5.11
CA GLY A 94 13.34 -20.93 4.21
C GLY A 94 12.87 -22.15 3.42
N THR A 95 11.56 -22.32 3.24
CA THR A 95 10.92 -23.34 2.40
C THR A 95 11.03 -22.97 0.91
N ASP A 96 10.74 -23.93 0.04
CA ASP A 96 10.73 -23.76 -1.40
C ASP A 96 9.32 -23.37 -1.85
N PRO A 97 9.08 -22.10 -2.25
CA PRO A 97 7.73 -21.61 -2.58
C PRO A 97 7.12 -22.22 -3.86
N THR A 98 7.84 -23.14 -4.50
CA THR A 98 7.34 -23.86 -5.68
C THR A 98 6.99 -25.32 -5.36
N LYS A 99 7.08 -25.72 -4.09
CA LYS A 99 6.86 -27.09 -3.64
C LYS A 99 6.07 -27.10 -2.34
N PRO A 100 4.86 -27.67 -2.33
CA PRO A 100 4.03 -27.69 -1.13
C PRO A 100 4.65 -28.46 0.06
N ASP A 101 5.70 -29.23 -0.18
CA ASP A 101 6.41 -30.11 0.75
C ASP A 101 7.91 -29.95 0.44
N SER A 102 8.59 -29.12 1.23
CA SER A 102 9.97 -28.71 0.97
C SER A 102 11.00 -29.78 1.32
N ASP A 103 10.75 -30.55 2.37
CA ASP A 103 11.66 -31.59 2.85
C ASP A 103 11.38 -32.98 2.24
N GLY A 104 10.21 -33.14 1.60
CA GLY A 104 9.79 -34.33 0.89
C GLY A 104 9.32 -35.46 1.79
N ASP A 105 8.88 -35.17 3.01
CA ASP A 105 8.43 -36.17 3.98
C ASP A 105 6.94 -36.58 3.83
N GLY A 106 6.19 -35.83 3.01
CA GLY A 106 4.79 -36.06 2.68
C GLY A 106 3.79 -35.20 3.45
N TYR A 107 4.23 -34.26 4.27
CA TYR A 107 3.40 -33.20 4.85
C TYR A 107 3.64 -31.88 4.13
N TRP A 108 2.62 -31.02 4.12
CA TRP A 108 2.77 -29.70 3.52
C TRP A 108 3.39 -28.72 4.50
N ASP A 109 4.26 -27.82 4.03
CA ASP A 109 5.01 -26.91 4.89
C ASP A 109 4.04 -26.05 5.74
N GLY A 110 2.98 -25.55 5.12
CA GLY A 110 1.88 -24.82 5.76
C GLY A 110 1.19 -25.63 6.86
N LEU A 111 0.97 -26.93 6.64
CA LEU A 111 0.36 -27.81 7.63
C LEU A 111 1.31 -28.06 8.82
N GLU A 112 2.58 -28.24 8.55
CA GLU A 112 3.61 -28.44 9.56
C GLU A 112 3.76 -27.22 10.44
N ILE A 113 3.86 -26.03 9.85
CA ILE A 113 3.97 -24.75 10.55
C ILE A 113 2.78 -24.52 11.47
N ILE A 114 1.56 -24.71 10.98
CA ILE A 114 0.34 -24.58 11.79
C ILE A 114 0.30 -25.60 12.94
N SER A 115 0.90 -26.76 12.72
CA SER A 115 0.96 -27.84 13.70
C SER A 115 2.17 -27.74 14.66
N GLY A 116 3.09 -26.79 14.43
CA GLY A 116 4.30 -26.57 15.21
C GLY A 116 5.44 -27.55 14.89
N TYR A 117 5.50 -28.05 13.65
CA TYR A 117 6.53 -28.94 13.11
C TYR A 117 7.45 -28.19 12.15
N ASN A 118 8.69 -28.64 12.05
CA ASN A 118 9.71 -28.00 11.22
C ASN A 118 9.53 -28.38 9.74
N PRO A 119 9.27 -27.43 8.83
CA PRO A 119 9.00 -27.73 7.41
C PRO A 119 10.24 -28.10 6.58
N LEU A 120 11.42 -28.11 7.21
CA LEU A 120 12.70 -28.42 6.56
C LEU A 120 13.33 -29.71 7.09
N GLY A 121 12.55 -30.54 7.79
CA GLY A 121 13.02 -31.81 8.33
C GLY A 121 12.38 -32.17 9.66
N ASP A 122 12.68 -33.38 10.12
CA ASP A 122 12.14 -33.92 11.37
C ASP A 122 12.22 -32.98 12.58
N GLY A 123 11.09 -32.76 13.26
CA GLY A 123 11.07 -32.17 14.59
C GLY A 123 9.95 -31.16 14.80
N LYS A 124 10.04 -30.44 15.92
CA LYS A 124 9.16 -29.30 16.22
C LYS A 124 9.87 -27.99 15.89
N LEU A 125 9.10 -26.97 15.52
CA LEU A 125 9.55 -25.58 15.37
C LEU A 125 10.06 -24.99 16.69
#